data_AF-A0A0N4XI37-F1
#
_entry.id   AF-A0A0N4XI37-F1
#
_cell.length_a   1.000
_cell.length_b   1.000
_cell.length_c   1.000
_cell.angle_alpha   90.00
_cell.angle_beta   90.00
_cell.angle_gamma   90.00
#
_symmetry.space_group_name_H-M   'P 1'
#
loop_
_entity.id
_entity.type
_entity.pdbx_description
1 polymer ?
#
loop_
_entity_poly.entity_id
_entity_poly.type
_entity_poly.pdbx_seq_one_letter_code
_entity_poly.pdbx_strand_id
1 'polypeptide(L)'
;MIEKYIELLTISAFHSEVVEMERKSEKQSFFSCLMSVNFKVGAPSDIKCAYKERSVFCLNMKEALRNNNRVLSLLKESIFKDVRETLLTTNQWIRKGLRATTKPERLEETYRALDKELHALFQLGGSCSVHQNETAACKAGLQSLCDTTFLLMFALGDIAEGKQQEAITKAYLAVRDPSVNANETCPDLYYKTGIAILEAFGKSGPLV
;
A
#
# COMPACT_ATOMS: atom_id res chain seq x y z
N MET A 1 5.37 -51.28 -1.25
CA MET A 1 6.35 -50.76 -0.27
C MET A 1 7.60 -50.12 -0.92
N ILE A 2 7.83 -50.32 -2.23
CA ILE A 2 8.96 -49.74 -2.98
C ILE A 2 8.65 -48.33 -3.51
N GLU A 3 7.38 -48.01 -3.81
CA GLU A 3 6.99 -46.70 -4.37
C GLU A 3 7.20 -45.51 -3.42
N LYS A 4 7.05 -45.69 -2.10
CA LYS A 4 7.30 -44.62 -1.11
C LYS A 4 8.77 -44.23 -0.95
N TYR A 5 9.70 -45.10 -1.35
CA TYR A 5 11.14 -44.81 -1.25
C TYR A 5 11.64 -43.96 -2.43
N ILE A 6 10.94 -43.99 -3.57
CA ILE A 6 11.31 -43.22 -4.75
C ILE A 6 10.94 -41.73 -4.57
N GLU A 7 9.78 -41.41 -3.99
CA GLU A 7 9.38 -40.01 -3.73
C GLU A 7 10.30 -39.27 -2.72
N LEU A 8 10.83 -39.97 -1.72
CA LEU A 8 11.75 -39.38 -0.74
C LEU A 8 13.13 -39.05 -1.31
N LEU A 9 13.59 -39.79 -2.32
CA LEU A 9 14.86 -39.52 -3.00
C LEU A 9 14.77 -38.33 -3.95
N THR A 10 13.61 -38.07 -4.56
CA THR A 10 13.40 -36.92 -5.46
C THR A 10 13.36 -35.59 -4.71
N ILE A 11 12.83 -35.57 -3.48
CA ILE A 11 12.75 -34.34 -2.65
C ILE A 11 14.14 -33.94 -2.12
N SER A 12 14.99 -34.92 -1.82
CA SER A 12 16.38 -34.71 -1.36
C SER A 12 17.27 -34.07 -2.44
N ALA A 13 17.13 -34.50 -3.71
CA ALA A 13 17.90 -33.94 -4.83
C ALA A 13 17.54 -32.47 -5.12
N PHE A 14 16.26 -32.11 -5.00
CA PHE A 14 15.79 -30.73 -5.24
C PHE A 14 16.28 -29.73 -4.18
N HIS A 15 16.58 -30.17 -2.96
CA HIS A 15 17.11 -29.29 -1.91
C HIS A 15 18.61 -28.99 -2.07
N SER A 16 19.36 -29.80 -2.83
CA SER A 16 20.80 -29.58 -3.03
C SER A 16 21.08 -28.56 -4.15
N GLU A 17 20.26 -28.52 -5.21
CA GLU A 17 20.44 -27.60 -6.34
C GLU A 17 20.00 -26.15 -6.03
N VAL A 18 19.03 -25.95 -5.13
CA VAL A 18 18.55 -24.60 -4.75
C VAL A 18 19.58 -23.86 -3.89
N VAL A 19 20.36 -24.57 -3.07
CA VAL A 19 21.38 -23.97 -2.19
C VAL A 19 22.65 -23.57 -2.98
N GLU A 20 22.88 -24.15 -4.16
CA GLU A 20 24.06 -23.83 -4.98
C GLU A 20 23.85 -22.64 -5.93
N MET A 21 22.58 -22.27 -6.22
CA MET A 21 22.25 -21.08 -7.02
C MET A 21 22.34 -19.76 -6.24
N GLU A 22 22.19 -19.77 -4.92
CA GLU A 22 22.31 -18.55 -4.10
C GLU A 22 23.77 -18.09 -3.90
N ARG A 23 24.77 -18.92 -4.27
CA ARG A 23 26.19 -18.63 -4.02
C ARG A 23 26.95 -17.94 -5.16
N LYS A 24 26.32 -17.69 -6.32
CA LYS A 24 27.00 -17.18 -7.53
C LYS A 24 26.56 -15.81 -8.04
N SER A 25 25.71 -15.07 -7.32
CA SER A 25 25.25 -13.73 -7.75
C SER A 25 25.90 -12.55 -7.00
N GLU A 26 26.92 -12.82 -6.17
CA GLU A 26 27.81 -11.78 -5.64
C GLU A 26 29.04 -11.64 -6.56
N LYS A 27 28.97 -10.68 -7.50
CA LYS A 27 30.08 -9.82 -7.98
C LYS A 27 29.75 -9.26 -9.36
N GLN A 28 29.18 -8.07 -9.40
CA GLN A 28 29.62 -7.02 -10.32
C GLN A 28 29.04 -5.66 -9.89
N SER A 29 29.89 -4.92 -9.19
CA SER A 29 29.77 -3.48 -8.95
C SER A 29 30.34 -2.77 -10.16
N PHE A 30 29.60 -1.84 -10.77
CA PHE A 30 30.18 -0.63 -11.37
C PHE A 30 29.16 0.53 -11.35
N PHE A 31 29.65 1.64 -10.81
CA PHE A 31 28.96 2.86 -10.38
C PHE A 31 28.49 3.79 -11.52
N SER A 32 27.58 4.69 -11.15
CA SER A 32 27.29 6.05 -11.69
C SER A 32 25.86 6.17 -12.27
N CYS A 33 24.93 6.99 -11.76
CA CYS A 33 25.08 8.34 -11.20
C CYS A 33 23.93 8.69 -10.21
N LEU A 34 24.27 9.52 -9.22
CA LEU A 34 23.49 10.19 -8.15
C LEU A 34 21.96 9.98 -8.05
N MET A 35 21.52 9.38 -6.93
CA MET A 35 20.69 10.01 -5.89
C MET A 35 20.56 9.02 -4.71
N SER A 36 21.58 8.95 -3.87
CA SER A 36 21.56 8.16 -2.62
C SER A 36 20.81 8.92 -1.53
N VAL A 37 19.48 8.82 -1.53
CA VAL A 37 18.73 8.95 -0.27
C VAL A 37 18.77 7.57 0.36
N ASN A 38 19.70 7.38 1.32
CA ASN A 38 19.75 6.18 2.16
C ASN A 38 18.51 6.15 3.06
N PHE A 39 17.35 5.79 2.52
CA PHE A 39 16.18 5.50 3.31
C PHE A 39 16.39 4.11 3.90
N LYS A 40 16.91 4.04 5.13
CA LYS A 40 16.76 2.84 5.97
C LYS A 40 15.25 2.66 6.17
N VAL A 41 14.62 1.89 5.29
CA VAL A 41 13.25 1.43 5.46
C VAL A 41 13.29 0.44 6.62
N GLY A 42 13.18 0.94 7.85
CA GLY A 42 12.94 0.08 9.00
C GLY A 42 11.70 -0.77 8.73
N ALA A 43 11.69 -2.00 9.25
CA ALA A 43 10.53 -2.87 9.10
C ALA A 43 9.28 -2.13 9.64
N PRO A 44 8.10 -2.27 9.01
CA PRO A 44 6.89 -1.59 9.49
C PRO A 44 6.54 -1.86 10.97
N SER A 45 7.05 -2.97 11.53
CA SER A 45 6.95 -3.31 12.96
C SER A 45 7.67 -2.34 13.89
N ASP A 46 8.70 -1.64 13.42
CA ASP A 46 9.62 -0.88 14.27
C ASP A 46 9.17 0.57 14.45
N ILE A 47 8.13 0.99 13.73
CA ILE A 47 7.58 2.33 13.79
C ILE A 47 6.62 2.41 14.97
N LYS A 48 7.02 3.13 16.01
CA LYS A 48 6.13 3.49 17.13
C LYS A 48 5.09 4.48 16.67
N CYS A 49 3.84 4.24 17.04
CA CYS A 49 2.72 5.11 16.80
C CYS A 49 2.50 6.00 18.02
N ALA A 50 2.51 7.32 17.82
CA ALA A 50 2.31 8.30 18.88
C ALA A 50 0.87 8.28 19.44
N TYR A 51 -0.09 7.72 18.70
CA TYR A 51 -1.51 7.71 19.06
C TYR A 51 -1.98 6.39 19.65
N LYS A 52 -1.82 6.18 20.96
CA LYS A 52 -2.27 4.95 21.65
C LYS A 52 -1.90 3.71 20.84
N GLU A 53 -0.64 3.28 20.85
CA GLU A 53 -0.04 2.21 20.01
C GLU A 53 -0.95 1.07 19.49
N ARG A 54 -1.91 0.60 20.30
CA ARG A 54 -2.89 -0.46 19.96
C ARG A 54 -4.23 0.04 19.41
N SER A 55 -4.34 1.31 19.01
CA SER A 55 -5.55 1.91 18.44
C SER A 55 -5.81 1.38 17.04
N VAL A 56 -7.07 1.42 16.61
CA VAL A 56 -7.49 1.04 15.26
C VAL A 56 -6.76 1.89 14.22
N PHE A 57 -6.62 3.20 14.45
CA PHE A 57 -5.76 4.07 13.65
C PHE A 57 -4.35 3.50 13.45
N CYS A 58 -3.62 3.18 14.52
CA CYS A 58 -2.23 2.73 14.40
C CYS A 58 -2.12 1.40 13.67
N LEU A 59 -3.03 0.47 13.94
CA LEU A 59 -3.07 -0.83 13.28
C LEU A 59 -3.27 -0.66 11.77
N ASN A 60 -4.26 0.15 11.36
CA ASN A 60 -4.55 0.39 9.96
C ASN A 60 -3.41 1.12 9.25
N MET A 61 -2.81 2.14 9.87
CA MET A 61 -1.68 2.88 9.28
C MET A 61 -0.45 2.00 9.09
N LYS A 62 -0.15 1.10 10.04
CA LYS A 62 0.96 0.15 9.90
C LYS A 62 0.69 -0.90 8.82
N GLU A 63 -0.55 -1.37 8.72
CA GLU A 63 -0.93 -2.33 7.70
C GLU A 63 -0.91 -1.71 6.30
N ALA A 64 -1.38 -0.47 6.16
CA ALA A 64 -1.25 0.33 4.93
C ALA A 64 0.23 0.44 4.50
N LEU A 65 1.14 0.73 5.44
CA LEU A 65 2.57 0.76 5.16
C LEU A 65 3.12 -0.60 4.70
N ARG A 66 2.66 -1.72 5.27
CA ARG A 66 3.07 -3.07 4.86
C ARG A 66 2.60 -3.38 3.44
N ASN A 67 1.34 -3.10 3.14
CA ASN A 67 0.76 -3.33 1.81
C ASN A 67 1.49 -2.51 0.74
N ASN A 68 1.79 -1.23 1.00
CA ASN A 68 2.60 -0.44 0.08
C ASN A 68 4.00 -0.99 -0.15
N ASN A 69 4.68 -1.46 0.90
CA ASN A 69 5.99 -2.11 0.73
C ASN A 69 5.88 -3.42 -0.06
N ARG A 70 4.78 -4.17 0.08
CA ARG A 70 4.49 -5.34 -0.75
C ARG A 70 4.35 -4.94 -2.21
N VAL A 71 3.58 -3.91 -2.52
CA VAL A 71 3.43 -3.40 -3.90
C VAL A 71 4.78 -2.98 -4.48
N LEU A 72 5.58 -2.23 -3.73
CA LEU A 72 6.93 -1.83 -4.14
C LEU A 72 7.85 -3.02 -4.45
N SER A 73 7.63 -4.16 -3.79
CA SER A 73 8.38 -5.40 -4.06
C SER A 73 7.91 -6.16 -5.30
N LEU A 74 6.63 -6.00 -5.68
CA LEU A 74 6.02 -6.64 -6.85
C LEU A 74 6.32 -5.85 -8.13
N LEU A 75 6.21 -4.53 -8.06
CA LEU A 75 6.35 -3.63 -9.22
C LEU A 75 7.81 -3.25 -9.42
N LYS A 76 8.65 -4.17 -9.90
CA LYS A 76 10.10 -3.90 -10.09
C LYS A 76 10.45 -3.30 -11.46
N GLU A 77 9.58 -3.48 -12.44
CA GLU A 77 9.83 -3.05 -13.81
C GLU A 77 9.85 -1.53 -13.95
N SER A 78 10.63 -1.03 -14.93
CA SER A 78 10.79 0.41 -15.17
C SER A 78 9.50 1.12 -15.54
N ILE A 79 8.54 0.40 -16.14
CA ILE A 79 7.21 0.93 -16.48
C ILE A 79 6.39 1.36 -15.25
N PHE A 80 6.74 0.87 -14.06
CA PHE A 80 6.08 1.21 -12.80
C PHE A 80 6.84 2.25 -11.98
N LYS A 81 7.88 2.89 -12.55
CA LYS A 81 8.73 3.85 -11.82
C LYS A 81 7.91 4.92 -11.10
N ASP A 82 6.99 5.56 -11.81
CA ASP A 82 6.20 6.67 -11.28
C ASP A 82 5.27 6.21 -10.13
N VAL A 83 4.62 5.05 -10.29
CA VAL A 83 3.80 4.44 -9.23
C VAL A 83 4.65 4.19 -7.98
N ARG A 84 5.86 3.66 -8.14
CA ARG A 84 6.77 3.39 -7.01
C ARG A 84 7.21 4.66 -6.30
N GLU A 85 7.54 5.71 -7.05
CA GLU A 85 7.92 7.01 -6.47
C GLU A 85 6.75 7.63 -5.68
N THR A 86 5.53 7.54 -6.21
CA THR A 86 4.32 7.93 -5.50
C THR A 86 4.16 7.12 -4.20
N LEU A 87 4.31 5.80 -4.23
CA LEU A 87 4.17 4.94 -3.04
C LEU A 87 5.26 5.17 -1.98
N LEU A 88 6.50 5.43 -2.40
CA LEU A 88 7.56 5.83 -1.48
C LEU A 88 7.19 7.12 -0.75
N THR A 89 6.61 8.09 -1.48
CA THR A 89 6.11 9.34 -0.92
C THR A 89 4.91 9.10 0.00
N THR A 90 3.93 8.30 -0.40
CA THR A 90 2.80 7.90 0.46
C THR A 90 3.28 7.27 1.76
N ASN A 91 4.27 6.38 1.69
CA ASN A 91 4.88 5.76 2.86
C ASN A 91 5.61 6.75 3.77
N GLN A 92 6.05 7.91 3.27
CA GLN A 92 6.56 8.98 4.14
C GLN A 92 5.42 9.68 4.88
N TRP A 93 4.31 9.99 4.22
CA TRP A 93 3.12 10.57 4.83
C TRP A 93 2.50 9.64 5.89
N ILE A 94 2.40 8.34 5.61
CA ILE A 94 1.94 7.34 6.61
C ILE A 94 2.83 7.37 7.86
N ARG A 95 4.15 7.42 7.69
CA ARG A 95 5.09 7.47 8.82
C ARG A 95 4.97 8.75 9.62
N LYS A 96 4.74 9.89 8.98
CA LYS A 96 4.47 11.15 9.65
C LYS A 96 3.16 11.09 10.43
N GLY A 97 2.09 10.58 9.83
CA GLY A 97 0.80 10.36 10.51
C GLY A 97 0.91 9.44 11.73
N LEU A 98 1.71 8.36 11.64
CA LEU A 98 2.01 7.50 12.80
C LEU A 98 2.76 8.24 13.92
N ARG A 99 3.64 9.20 13.58
CA ARG A 99 4.45 9.96 14.54
C ARG A 99 3.76 11.23 15.05
N ALA A 100 2.69 11.67 14.39
CA ALA A 100 1.97 12.89 14.72
C ALA A 100 1.39 12.83 16.14
N THR A 101 1.82 13.78 16.97
CA THR A 101 1.44 13.85 18.38
C THR A 101 0.12 14.58 18.59
N THR A 102 -0.23 15.48 17.68
CA THR A 102 -1.48 16.24 17.75
C THR A 102 -2.52 15.65 16.80
N LYS A 103 -3.79 15.84 17.14
CA LYS A 103 -4.90 15.38 16.29
C LYS A 103 -4.94 16.09 14.92
N PRO A 104 -4.81 17.43 14.82
CA PRO A 104 -4.86 18.12 13.53
C PRO A 104 -3.74 17.69 12.58
N GLU A 105 -2.51 17.60 13.09
CA GLU A 105 -1.35 17.09 12.34
C GLU A 105 -1.62 15.66 11.85
N ARG A 106 -2.11 14.78 12.73
CA ARG A 106 -2.42 13.40 12.34
C ARG A 106 -3.47 13.31 11.25
N LEU A 107 -4.53 14.11 11.33
CA LEU A 107 -5.57 14.19 10.31
C LEU A 107 -4.97 14.64 8.97
N GLU A 108 -4.18 15.72 8.97
CA GLU A 108 -3.55 16.26 7.77
C GLU A 108 -2.59 15.25 7.11
N GLU A 109 -1.71 14.64 7.89
CA GLU A 109 -0.72 13.69 7.40
C GLU A 109 -1.39 12.42 6.84
N THR A 110 -2.45 11.95 7.48
CA THR A 110 -3.23 10.79 6.99
C THR A 110 -4.05 11.15 5.75
N TYR A 111 -4.59 12.36 5.67
CA TYR A 111 -5.28 12.87 4.49
C TYR A 111 -4.33 12.92 3.29
N ARG A 112 -3.12 13.48 3.47
CA ARG A 112 -2.09 13.52 2.41
C ARG A 112 -1.65 12.12 1.99
N ALA A 113 -1.59 11.17 2.93
CA ALA A 113 -1.32 9.78 2.60
C ALA A 113 -2.43 9.19 1.71
N LEU A 114 -3.71 9.39 2.05
CA LEU A 114 -4.84 8.92 1.26
C LEU A 114 -4.84 9.52 -0.15
N ASP A 115 -4.62 10.84 -0.28
CA ASP A 115 -4.53 11.51 -1.58
C ASP A 115 -3.44 10.91 -2.49
N LYS A 116 -2.24 10.68 -1.93
CA LYS A 116 -1.15 10.04 -2.69
C LYS A 116 -1.41 8.57 -3.00
N GLU A 117 -2.10 7.86 -2.12
CA GLU A 117 -2.51 6.47 -2.37
C GLU A 117 -3.50 6.39 -3.54
N LEU A 118 -4.48 7.28 -3.59
CA LEU A 118 -5.46 7.35 -4.70
C LEU A 118 -4.77 7.65 -6.04
N HIS A 119 -3.80 8.55 -6.04
CA HIS A 119 -2.97 8.80 -7.22
C HIS A 119 -2.20 7.55 -7.65
N ALA A 120 -1.59 6.81 -6.71
CA ALA A 120 -0.88 5.56 -7.03
C ALA A 120 -1.82 4.49 -7.58
N LEU A 121 -3.02 4.35 -7.00
CA LEU A 121 -4.04 3.41 -7.46
C LEU A 121 -4.49 3.72 -8.89
N PHE A 122 -4.77 4.99 -9.18
CA PHE A 122 -5.14 5.45 -10.52
C PHE A 122 -4.01 5.20 -11.55
N GLN A 123 -2.77 5.59 -11.21
CA GLN A 123 -1.61 5.37 -12.07
C GLN A 123 -1.39 3.88 -12.36
N LEU A 124 -1.46 3.03 -11.34
CA LEU A 124 -1.29 1.59 -11.53
C LEU A 124 -2.40 1.00 -12.40
N GLY A 125 -3.66 1.43 -12.22
CA GLY A 125 -4.78 1.02 -13.07
C GLY A 125 -4.55 1.36 -14.54
N GLY A 126 -4.07 2.58 -14.81
CA GLY A 126 -3.66 3.01 -16.15
C GLY A 126 -2.53 2.15 -16.71
N SER A 127 -1.42 2.00 -15.99
CA SER A 127 -0.27 1.22 -16.47
C SER A 127 -0.62 -0.25 -16.73
N CYS A 128 -1.42 -0.87 -15.85
CA CYS A 128 -1.82 -2.26 -15.98
C CYS A 128 -2.81 -2.50 -17.13
N SER A 129 -3.69 -1.55 -17.44
CA SER A 129 -4.61 -1.67 -18.59
C SER A 129 -3.91 -1.50 -19.94
N VAL A 130 -2.86 -0.68 -20.02
CA VAL A 130 -2.16 -0.37 -21.28
C VAL A 130 -1.06 -1.39 -21.60
N HIS A 131 -0.25 -1.78 -20.62
CA HIS A 131 1.01 -2.49 -20.87
C HIS A 131 1.03 -3.95 -20.41
N GLN A 132 0.12 -4.33 -19.51
CA GLN A 132 0.19 -5.61 -18.82
C GLN A 132 -1.20 -6.08 -18.42
N ASN A 133 -2.06 -6.33 -19.41
CA ASN A 133 -3.32 -7.02 -19.18
C ASN A 133 -3.05 -8.26 -18.31
N GLU A 134 -3.46 -8.17 -17.04
CA GLU A 134 -3.57 -9.31 -16.15
C GLU A 134 -2.29 -10.02 -15.69
N THR A 135 -1.12 -9.36 -15.68
CA THR A 135 0.03 -9.97 -14.99
C THR A 135 -0.30 -10.17 -13.51
N ALA A 136 0.23 -11.25 -12.92
CA ALA A 136 0.03 -11.53 -11.50
C ALA A 136 0.51 -10.36 -10.61
N ALA A 137 1.55 -9.64 -11.05
CA ALA A 137 2.04 -8.43 -10.40
C ALA A 137 1.02 -7.29 -10.42
N CYS A 138 0.39 -7.03 -11.57
CA CYS A 138 -0.67 -6.02 -11.70
C CYS A 138 -1.89 -6.36 -10.83
N LYS A 139 -2.39 -7.60 -10.89
CA LYS A 139 -3.55 -8.04 -10.09
C LYS A 139 -3.26 -7.93 -8.58
N ALA A 140 -2.12 -8.47 -8.13
CA ALA A 140 -1.72 -8.41 -6.73
C ALA A 140 -1.41 -6.97 -6.27
N GLY A 141 -0.80 -6.16 -7.13
CA GLY A 141 -0.49 -4.75 -6.87
C GLY A 141 -1.76 -3.93 -6.69
N LEU A 142 -2.70 -4.00 -7.64
CA LEU A 142 -3.98 -3.29 -7.57
C LEU A 142 -4.78 -3.68 -6.33
N GLN A 143 -4.90 -4.98 -6.04
CA GLN A 143 -5.58 -5.43 -4.82
C GLN A 143 -4.92 -4.85 -3.55
N SER A 144 -3.60 -4.87 -3.47
CA SER A 144 -2.89 -4.34 -2.31
C SER A 144 -3.05 -2.82 -2.17
N LEU A 145 -3.13 -2.06 -3.26
CA LEU A 145 -3.41 -0.62 -3.23
C LEU A 145 -4.86 -0.32 -2.84
N CYS A 146 -5.82 -1.12 -3.29
CA CYS A 146 -7.18 -1.02 -2.80
C CYS A 146 -7.26 -1.23 -1.28
N ASP A 147 -6.63 -2.30 -0.78
CA ASP A 147 -6.61 -2.61 0.65
C ASP A 147 -5.95 -1.49 1.45
N THR A 148 -4.85 -0.93 0.94
CA THR A 148 -4.17 0.24 1.55
C THR A 148 -5.08 1.46 1.57
N THR A 149 -5.73 1.78 0.45
CA THR A 149 -6.68 2.89 0.35
C THR A 149 -7.78 2.74 1.40
N PHE A 150 -8.36 1.54 1.52
CA PHE A 150 -9.36 1.21 2.53
C PHE A 150 -8.85 1.42 3.96
N LEU A 151 -7.65 0.91 4.28
CA LEU A 151 -7.04 1.06 5.60
C LEU A 151 -6.80 2.54 5.95
N LEU A 152 -6.37 3.37 5.00
CA LEU A 152 -6.20 4.81 5.19
C LEU A 152 -7.53 5.53 5.43
N MET A 153 -8.57 5.17 4.70
CA MET A 153 -9.93 5.70 4.94
C MET A 153 -10.43 5.36 6.35
N PHE A 154 -10.19 4.13 6.81
CA PHE A 154 -10.50 3.72 8.18
C PHE A 154 -9.68 4.44 9.22
N ALA A 155 -8.38 4.60 8.99
CA ALA A 155 -7.52 5.34 9.87
C ALA A 155 -8.04 6.78 10.03
N LEU A 156 -8.41 7.46 8.94
CA LEU A 156 -9.07 8.76 9.00
C LEU A 156 -10.37 8.72 9.81
N GLY A 157 -11.19 7.70 9.62
CA GLY A 157 -12.48 7.56 10.32
C GLY A 157 -12.34 7.42 11.84
N ASP A 158 -11.29 6.75 12.31
CA ASP A 158 -11.00 6.56 13.74
C ASP A 158 -10.58 7.86 14.45
N ILE A 159 -10.05 8.83 13.70
CA ILE A 159 -9.56 10.10 14.24
C ILE A 159 -10.41 11.31 13.84
N ALA A 160 -11.31 11.17 12.86
CA ALA A 160 -12.26 12.22 12.47
C ALA A 160 -13.33 12.44 13.54
N GLU A 161 -13.94 13.61 13.55
CA GLU A 161 -15.06 13.95 14.44
C GLU A 161 -16.19 14.64 13.67
N GLY A 162 -17.41 14.58 14.22
CA GLY A 162 -18.58 15.27 13.69
C GLY A 162 -18.85 14.94 12.22
N LYS A 163 -19.06 15.97 11.41
CA LYS A 163 -19.43 15.83 9.98
C LYS A 163 -18.39 15.05 9.15
N GLN A 164 -17.11 15.15 9.49
CA GLN A 164 -16.05 14.41 8.79
C GLN A 164 -16.17 12.90 9.04
N GLN A 165 -16.44 12.52 10.30
CA GLN A 165 -16.63 11.13 10.68
C GLN A 165 -17.89 10.53 10.07
N GLU A 166 -18.98 11.30 10.04
CA GLU A 166 -20.24 10.91 9.37
C GLU A 166 -20.01 10.66 7.88
N ALA A 167 -19.28 11.54 7.20
CA ALA A 167 -18.98 11.39 5.78
C ALA A 167 -18.13 10.15 5.49
N ILE A 168 -17.10 9.88 6.29
CA ILE A 168 -16.28 8.66 6.16
C ILE A 168 -17.14 7.42 6.40
N THR A 169 -17.97 7.43 7.44
CA THR A 169 -18.85 6.30 7.77
C THR A 169 -19.81 6.01 6.63
N LYS A 170 -20.41 7.06 6.04
CA LYS A 170 -21.30 6.94 4.89
C LYS A 170 -20.57 6.37 3.66
N ALA A 171 -19.39 6.89 3.36
CA ALA A 171 -18.57 6.42 2.24
C ALA A 171 -18.19 4.94 2.43
N TYR A 172 -17.84 4.54 3.65
CA TYR A 172 -17.56 3.16 4.00
C TYR A 172 -18.76 2.23 3.83
N LEU A 173 -19.94 2.63 4.32
CA LEU A 173 -21.16 1.84 4.17
C LEU A 173 -21.51 1.64 2.70
N ALA A 174 -21.29 2.66 1.86
CA ALA A 174 -21.46 2.54 0.42
C ALA A 174 -20.55 1.45 -0.15
N VAL A 175 -19.25 1.42 0.19
CA VAL A 175 -18.29 0.38 -0.27
C VAL A 175 -18.69 -1.04 0.14
N ARG A 176 -19.32 -1.21 1.29
CA ARG A 176 -19.74 -2.53 1.76
C ARG A 176 -21.05 -3.03 1.18
N ASP A 177 -21.89 -2.13 0.67
CA ASP A 177 -23.21 -2.48 0.20
C ASP A 177 -23.10 -3.20 -1.17
N PRO A 178 -23.36 -4.52 -1.24
CA PRO A 178 -23.26 -5.26 -2.49
C PRO A 178 -24.30 -4.77 -3.51
N SER A 179 -25.41 -4.17 -3.06
CA SER A 179 -26.41 -3.60 -3.97
C SER A 179 -25.93 -2.33 -4.67
N VAL A 180 -24.97 -1.62 -4.06
CA VAL A 180 -24.35 -0.41 -4.64
C VAL A 180 -23.17 -0.78 -5.54
N ASN A 181 -22.42 -1.85 -5.20
CA ASN A 181 -21.13 -2.12 -5.83
C ASN A 181 -21.03 -3.46 -6.57
N ALA A 182 -22.14 -4.14 -6.85
CA ALA A 182 -22.16 -5.46 -7.51
C ALA A 182 -21.32 -5.52 -8.80
N ASN A 183 -21.15 -4.38 -9.48
CA ASN A 183 -20.48 -4.27 -10.77
C ASN A 183 -19.18 -3.45 -10.73
N GLU A 184 -18.77 -2.91 -9.56
CA GLU A 184 -17.57 -2.07 -9.49
C GLU A 184 -16.31 -2.89 -9.25
N THR A 185 -15.27 -2.63 -10.04
CA THR A 185 -13.95 -3.21 -9.77
C THR A 185 -13.32 -2.52 -8.57
N CYS A 186 -12.46 -3.25 -7.87
CA CYS A 186 -11.74 -2.76 -6.70
C CYS A 186 -11.13 -1.36 -6.91
N PRO A 187 -10.33 -1.10 -7.98
CA PRO A 187 -9.73 0.22 -8.17
C PRO A 187 -10.75 1.36 -8.27
N ASP A 188 -11.84 1.17 -9.02
CA ASP A 188 -12.85 2.22 -9.24
C ASP A 188 -13.61 2.55 -7.95
N LEU A 189 -14.02 1.52 -7.23
CA LEU A 189 -14.79 1.66 -6.00
C LEU A 189 -14.01 2.40 -4.92
N TYR A 190 -12.78 1.95 -4.66
CA TYR A 190 -11.93 2.57 -3.64
C TYR A 190 -11.45 3.96 -4.06
N TYR A 191 -11.23 4.19 -5.36
CA TYR A 191 -10.91 5.53 -5.88
C TYR A 191 -12.05 6.52 -5.64
N LYS A 192 -13.28 6.22 -6.11
CA LYS A 192 -14.45 7.08 -5.93
C LYS A 192 -14.74 7.37 -4.46
N THR A 193 -14.63 6.35 -3.61
CA THR A 193 -14.85 6.46 -2.17
C THR A 193 -13.80 7.35 -1.53
N GLY A 194 -12.53 7.16 -1.86
CA GLY A 194 -11.44 7.99 -1.35
C GLY A 194 -11.62 9.45 -1.73
N ILE A 195 -11.98 9.75 -2.99
CA ILE A 195 -12.28 11.11 -3.44
C ILE A 195 -13.43 11.73 -2.62
N ALA A 196 -14.53 11.01 -2.42
CA ALA A 196 -15.65 11.51 -1.62
C ALA A 196 -15.24 11.84 -0.17
N ILE A 197 -14.34 11.06 0.42
CA ILE A 197 -13.75 11.34 1.74
C ILE A 197 -12.87 12.59 1.67
N LEU A 198 -12.00 12.70 0.67
CA LEU A 198 -11.15 13.89 0.53
C LEU A 198 -11.97 15.17 0.36
N GLU A 199 -13.07 15.12 -0.38
CA GLU A 199 -14.02 16.23 -0.55
C GLU A 199 -14.73 16.58 0.76
N ALA A 200 -15.10 15.59 1.57
CA ALA A 200 -15.70 15.82 2.89
C ALA A 200 -14.74 16.51 3.87
N PHE A 201 -13.43 16.32 3.68
CA PHE A 201 -12.37 17.04 4.39
C PHE A 201 -12.07 18.41 3.75
N GLY A 202 -12.52 18.64 2.52
CA GLY A 202 -12.06 19.70 1.62
C GLY A 202 -13.08 20.80 1.25
N LYS A 203 -14.09 21.09 2.09
CA LYS A 203 -14.80 22.39 2.06
C LYS A 203 -14.35 23.34 3.18
N SER A 204 -13.04 23.55 3.28
CA SER A 204 -12.45 24.71 3.95
C SER A 204 -11.13 25.13 3.28
N GLY A 205 -11.25 25.66 2.05
CA GLY A 205 -10.25 26.52 1.40
C GLY A 205 -9.20 25.83 0.52
N PRO A 206 -8.73 26.50 -0.55
CA PRO A 206 -7.67 25.97 -1.40
C PRO A 206 -6.32 26.04 -0.68
N LEU A 207 -5.53 24.97 -0.79
CA LEU A 207 -4.11 25.01 -0.46
C LEU A 207 -3.39 25.82 -1.56
N VAL A 208 -3.27 27.13 -1.33
CA VAL A 208 -2.33 28.04 -2.02
C VAL A 208 -1.27 28.47 -1.02
#